data_AF-A0A1D2M8S1-F1
#
_entry.id   AF-A0A1D2M8S1-F1
#
_cell.length_a   1.000
_cell.length_b   1.000
_cell.length_c   1.000
_cell.angle_alpha   90.00
_cell.angle_beta   90.00
_cell.angle_gamma   90.00
#
_symmetry.space_group_name_H-M   'P 1'
#
loop_
_entity.id
_entity.type
_entity.pdbx_description
1 polymer ?
#
loop_
_entity_poly.entity_id
_entity_poly.type
_entity_poly.pdbx_seq_one_letter_code
_entity_poly.pdbx_strand_id
1 'polypeptide(L)'
;MQSLQKPLKLISETFLKSHSRLYASASAKSVVTKAATTPVVAADAPPKKKRPLEPAQEEHPYRLDRWTDWRMKKDYLRRQCVIKLGRKRSMLMTLHQNNILPVEIRDWQNKKWKMIPRDSNHTRLTRRCAITSRPRATVEPWRISRFIFRDLADHSKLSGVQRAIW
;
A
#
# COMPACT_ATOMS: atom_id res chain seq x y z
N MET A 1 -6.21 -2.95 -64.16
CA MET A 1 -7.59 -2.66 -64.61
C MET A 1 -8.51 -3.44 -63.68
N GLN A 2 -9.48 -2.81 -62.99
CA GLN A 2 -10.89 -2.66 -63.43
C GLN A 2 -11.49 -3.99 -63.94
N SER A 3 -12.66 -4.47 -63.52
CA SER A 3 -13.65 -4.10 -62.46
C SER A 3 -14.62 -5.32 -62.29
N LEU A 4 -15.63 -5.45 -61.41
CA LEU A 4 -16.63 -4.57 -60.79
C LEU A 4 -17.11 -5.14 -59.43
N GLN A 5 -17.76 -4.31 -58.61
CA GLN A 5 -18.54 -4.72 -57.43
C GLN A 5 -20.05 -4.81 -57.76
N LYS A 6 -20.84 -5.62 -57.04
CA LYS A 6 -22.31 -5.52 -56.89
C LYS A 6 -22.85 -6.60 -55.89
N PRO A 7 -24.01 -6.40 -55.23
CA PRO A 7 -24.32 -5.24 -54.39
C PRO A 7 -24.95 -5.62 -53.02
N LEU A 8 -25.06 -4.65 -52.12
CA LEU A 8 -25.80 -4.77 -50.85
C LEU A 8 -27.32 -4.84 -51.07
N LYS A 9 -28.05 -5.47 -50.13
CA LYS A 9 -29.44 -5.13 -49.81
C LYS A 9 -29.64 -5.08 -48.29
N LEU A 10 -30.15 -3.95 -47.81
CA LEU A 10 -30.57 -3.71 -46.42
C LEU A 10 -32.08 -3.92 -46.33
N ILE A 11 -32.54 -4.61 -45.27
CA ILE A 11 -33.93 -4.51 -44.77
C ILE A 11 -33.85 -4.42 -43.24
N SER A 12 -33.89 -3.17 -42.77
CA SER A 12 -34.62 -2.68 -41.58
C SER A 12 -35.37 -3.76 -40.77
N GLU A 13 -35.02 -3.94 -39.50
CA GLU A 13 -35.63 -3.19 -38.38
C GLU A 13 -37.17 -3.10 -38.43
N THR A 14 -37.87 -3.83 -37.55
CA THR A 14 -39.10 -3.43 -36.80
C THR A 14 -39.74 -4.63 -36.09
N PHE A 15 -39.35 -4.95 -34.84
CA PHE A 15 -40.28 -5.62 -33.88
C PHE A 15 -39.85 -5.50 -32.40
N LEU A 16 -39.81 -4.28 -31.86
CA LEU A 16 -39.75 -4.06 -30.40
C LEU A 16 -40.84 -3.09 -29.96
N LYS A 17 -41.67 -3.54 -28.99
CA LYS A 17 -42.59 -2.75 -28.14
C LYS A 17 -43.88 -2.19 -28.77
N SER A 18 -44.86 -3.07 -28.99
CA SER A 18 -46.26 -2.84 -28.54
C SER A 18 -46.95 -4.22 -28.39
N HIS A 19 -47.95 -4.46 -27.53
CA HIS A 19 -48.61 -3.61 -26.52
C HIS A 19 -48.43 -4.17 -25.10
N SER A 20 -48.77 -3.36 -24.09
CA SER A 20 -49.02 -3.80 -22.72
C SER A 20 -50.45 -3.41 -22.31
N ARG A 21 -50.98 -4.01 -21.22
CA ARG A 21 -52.27 -3.70 -20.54
C ARG A 21 -53.53 -4.14 -21.31
N LEU A 22 -54.62 -4.68 -20.72
CA LEU A 22 -54.96 -5.30 -19.40
C LEU A 22 -55.85 -6.55 -19.72
N TYR A 23 -56.40 -7.39 -18.84
CA TYR A 23 -56.64 -7.50 -17.38
C TYR A 23 -56.22 -8.93 -16.90
N ALA A 24 -56.03 -9.28 -15.61
CA ALA A 24 -56.97 -9.53 -14.51
C ALA A 24 -58.21 -10.39 -14.87
N SER A 25 -58.58 -11.49 -14.19
CA SER A 25 -58.15 -12.07 -12.89
C SER A 25 -58.43 -13.62 -12.91
N ALA A 26 -58.33 -14.46 -11.86
CA ALA A 26 -58.21 -14.28 -10.40
C ALA A 26 -57.62 -15.52 -9.66
N SER A 27 -57.26 -15.30 -8.39
CA SER A 27 -57.30 -16.25 -7.24
C SER A 27 -56.82 -17.71 -7.38
N ALA A 28 -55.56 -17.95 -6.97
CA ALA A 28 -55.23 -19.04 -6.05
C ALA A 28 -54.37 -18.48 -4.90
N LYS A 29 -54.66 -18.86 -3.65
CA LYS A 29 -54.06 -18.24 -2.46
C LYS A 29 -53.01 -19.14 -1.80
N SER A 30 -51.81 -18.60 -1.55
CA SER A 30 -50.98 -18.98 -0.41
C SER A 30 -50.35 -17.71 0.19
N VAL A 31 -50.23 -17.65 1.51
CA VAL A 31 -50.01 -16.37 2.22
C VAL A 31 -48.60 -16.27 2.78
N VAL A 32 -47.87 -15.29 2.26
CA VAL A 32 -46.85 -14.45 2.91
C VAL A 32 -46.10 -15.03 4.12
N THR A 33 -44.81 -15.28 3.93
CA THR A 33 -43.78 -14.81 4.89
C THR A 33 -42.78 -13.89 4.17
N LYS A 34 -41.98 -13.16 4.95
CA LYS A 34 -41.34 -11.89 4.52
C LYS A 34 -39.96 -12.08 3.88
N ALA A 35 -39.58 -11.16 3.01
CA ALA A 35 -38.25 -11.09 2.43
C ALA A 35 -37.18 -10.69 3.46
N ALA A 36 -36.03 -11.34 3.40
CA ALA A 36 -34.76 -10.86 3.96
C ALA A 36 -33.59 -11.48 3.19
N THR A 37 -32.87 -10.68 2.40
CA THR A 37 -31.57 -11.10 1.85
C THR A 37 -30.56 -11.10 3.00
N THR A 38 -30.24 -12.28 3.53
CA THR A 38 -29.18 -12.41 4.54
C THR A 38 -27.82 -12.11 3.92
N PRO A 39 -26.95 -11.32 4.57
CA PRO A 39 -25.61 -11.07 4.06
C PRO A 39 -24.79 -12.36 4.14
N VAL A 40 -24.07 -12.68 3.07
CA VAL A 40 -23.06 -13.76 3.11
C VAL A 40 -21.97 -13.34 4.10
N VAL A 41 -21.93 -14.02 5.24
CA VAL A 41 -20.95 -13.77 6.31
C VAL A 41 -19.55 -13.95 5.74
N ALA A 42 -18.67 -12.98 5.99
CA ALA A 42 -17.27 -13.09 5.63
C ALA A 42 -16.62 -14.18 6.48
N ALA A 43 -16.34 -15.34 5.87
CA ALA A 43 -15.63 -16.43 6.53
C ALA A 43 -14.22 -15.95 6.93
N ASP A 44 -13.90 -16.04 8.22
CA ASP A 44 -12.66 -15.50 8.77
C ASP A 44 -11.41 -16.11 8.13
N ALA A 45 -10.49 -15.25 7.71
CA ALA A 45 -9.19 -15.68 7.21
C ALA A 45 -8.41 -16.36 8.34
N PRO A 46 -7.93 -17.61 8.17
CA PRO A 46 -7.35 -18.38 9.27
C PRO A 46 -6.13 -17.67 9.87
N PRO A 47 -5.96 -17.70 11.22
CA PRO A 47 -4.89 -17.00 11.90
C PRO A 47 -3.53 -17.49 11.39
N LYS A 48 -2.70 -16.55 10.94
CA LYS A 48 -1.41 -16.85 10.31
C LYS A 48 -0.50 -17.60 11.30
N LYS A 49 -0.37 -18.93 11.13
CA LYS A 49 0.61 -19.75 11.85
C LYS A 49 1.99 -19.07 11.72
N LYS A 50 2.57 -18.68 12.85
CA LYS A 50 4.00 -18.33 12.90
C LYS A 50 4.77 -19.59 12.54
N ARG A 51 5.70 -19.51 11.58
CA ARG A 51 6.66 -20.60 11.37
C ARG A 51 7.55 -20.70 12.61
N PRO A 52 7.86 -21.90 13.11
CA PRO A 52 9.01 -22.10 13.99
C PRO A 52 10.27 -21.57 13.29
N LEU A 53 11.20 -21.06 14.09
CA LEU A 53 12.57 -20.77 13.68
C LEU A 53 13.46 -21.55 14.63
N GLU A 54 14.46 -22.24 14.11
CA GLU A 54 15.40 -23.02 14.92
C GLU A 54 16.30 -22.08 15.76
N PRO A 55 16.67 -22.48 16.99
CA PRO A 55 17.44 -21.63 17.89
C PRO A 55 18.93 -21.63 17.52
N ALA A 56 19.39 -20.59 16.84
CA ALA A 56 20.82 -20.27 16.77
C ALA A 56 21.28 -19.77 18.16
N GLN A 57 22.25 -20.47 18.76
CA GLN A 57 22.58 -20.34 20.19
C GLN A 57 23.57 -19.19 20.50
N GLU A 58 23.10 -17.95 20.52
CA GLU A 58 23.79 -16.84 21.20
C GLU A 58 22.79 -15.98 22.01
N GLU A 59 22.67 -16.27 23.31
CA GLU A 59 21.75 -15.58 24.22
C GLU A 59 22.29 -14.20 24.63
N HIS A 60 22.08 -13.19 23.77
CA HIS A 60 22.32 -11.79 24.13
C HIS A 60 21.42 -11.38 25.33
N PRO A 61 21.96 -10.74 26.40
CA PRO A 61 21.29 -10.62 27.70
C PRO A 61 20.08 -9.67 27.79
N TYR A 62 19.46 -9.31 26.66
CA TYR A 62 18.32 -8.38 26.60
C TYR A 62 17.30 -8.68 25.47
N ARG A 63 16.67 -9.86 25.55
CA ARG A 63 15.34 -10.23 24.96
C ARG A 63 14.95 -9.48 23.67
N LEU A 64 15.23 -10.10 22.51
CA LEU A 64 15.11 -9.59 21.13
C LEU A 64 13.67 -9.27 20.60
N ASP A 65 12.78 -8.72 21.41
CA ASP A 65 11.37 -8.45 21.04
C ASP A 65 10.97 -6.96 21.09
N ARG A 66 11.67 -6.16 21.91
CA ARG A 66 11.24 -4.79 22.26
C ARG A 66 11.94 -3.70 21.44
N TRP A 67 11.42 -3.50 20.24
CA TRP A 67 11.36 -2.14 19.65
C TRP A 67 10.66 -1.22 20.65
N THR A 68 11.22 -0.04 20.96
CA THR A 68 10.64 0.92 21.92
C THR A 68 9.18 1.26 21.63
N ASP A 69 8.81 1.22 20.36
CA ASP A 69 7.49 1.58 19.86
C ASP A 69 7.16 0.70 18.65
N TRP A 70 5.91 0.23 18.52
CA TRP A 70 5.45 -0.49 17.32
C TRP A 70 5.63 0.37 16.05
N ARG A 71 5.60 1.71 16.20
CA ARG A 71 5.86 2.67 15.12
C ARG A 71 7.31 2.57 14.63
N MET A 72 8.26 2.24 15.50
CA MET A 72 9.66 2.01 15.14
C MET A 72 9.83 0.69 14.38
N LYS A 73 9.19 -0.40 14.83
CA LYS A 73 9.10 -1.69 14.12
C LYS A 73 8.52 -1.51 12.71
N LYS A 74 7.43 -0.74 12.58
CA LYS A 74 6.80 -0.43 11.29
C LYS A 74 7.69 0.42 10.37
N ASP A 75 8.39 1.41 10.91
CA ASP A 75 9.30 2.28 10.16
C ASP A 75 10.56 1.54 9.69
N TYR A 76 11.09 0.60 10.50
CA TYR A 76 12.14 -0.34 10.09
C TYR A 76 11.71 -1.24 8.92
N LEU A 77 10.50 -1.82 8.98
CA LEU A 77 9.98 -2.63 7.87
C LEU A 77 9.82 -1.82 6.58
N ARG A 78 9.51 -0.51 6.66
CA ARG A 78 9.57 0.37 5.48
C ARG A 78 10.99 0.57 4.97
N ARG A 79 11.98 0.81 5.85
CA ARG A 79 13.40 0.93 5.42
C ARG A 79 13.85 -0.34 4.68
N GLN A 80 13.51 -1.52 5.19
CA GLN A 80 13.79 -2.79 4.52
C GLN A 80 13.09 -2.94 3.16
N CYS A 81 11.85 -2.45 3.04
CA CYS A 81 11.14 -2.39 1.75
C CYS A 81 11.79 -1.42 0.74
N VAL A 82 12.21 -0.24 1.21
CA VAL A 82 12.92 0.78 0.41
C VAL A 82 14.30 0.27 -0.04
N ILE A 83 15.06 -0.42 0.82
CA ILE A 83 16.34 -1.04 0.44
C ILE A 83 16.14 -2.07 -0.69
N LYS A 84 15.16 -2.97 -0.55
CA LYS A 84 14.91 -4.04 -1.51
C LYS A 84 14.32 -3.58 -2.85
N LEU A 85 13.54 -2.49 -2.87
CA LEU A 85 12.79 -2.05 -4.06
C LEU A 85 13.17 -0.67 -4.60
N GLY A 86 14.04 0.08 -3.91
CA GLY A 86 14.39 1.46 -4.22
C GLY A 86 14.85 1.66 -5.66
N ARG A 87 15.86 0.90 -6.13
CA ARG A 87 16.37 0.96 -7.51
C ARG A 87 15.25 0.78 -8.55
N LYS A 88 14.40 -0.24 -8.37
CA LYS A 88 13.27 -0.54 -9.25
C LYS A 88 12.21 0.56 -9.22
N ARG A 89 11.96 1.17 -8.05
CA ARG A 89 11.02 2.29 -7.90
C ARG A 89 11.53 3.54 -8.61
N SER A 90 12.82 3.88 -8.47
CA SER A 90 13.43 5.02 -9.17
C SER A 90 13.40 4.84 -10.70
N MET A 91 13.73 3.65 -11.20
CA MET A 91 13.65 3.33 -12.63
C MET A 91 12.23 3.48 -13.21
N LEU A 92 11.21 3.09 -12.45
CA LEU A 92 9.81 3.30 -12.88
C LEU A 92 9.35 4.74 -12.69
N MET A 93 9.98 5.54 -11.82
CA MET A 93 9.69 6.97 -11.65
C MET A 93 10.25 7.79 -12.81
N THR A 94 11.48 7.53 -13.27
CA THR A 94 12.04 8.24 -14.44
C THR A 94 11.25 7.94 -15.71
N LEU A 95 10.88 6.67 -15.94
CA LEU A 95 9.97 6.30 -17.04
C LEU A 95 8.58 6.96 -16.95
N HIS A 96 8.11 7.31 -15.76
CA HIS A 96 6.85 8.03 -15.56
C HIS A 96 6.94 9.53 -15.89
N GLN A 97 8.11 10.13 -15.67
CA GLN A 97 8.37 11.56 -15.91
C GLN A 97 8.64 11.86 -17.40
N ASN A 98 8.90 10.83 -18.22
CA ASN A 98 9.25 10.97 -19.63
C ASN A 98 8.02 11.01 -20.55
N ASN A 99 7.63 12.21 -20.98
CA ASN A 99 6.51 12.42 -21.92
C ASN A 99 6.80 11.97 -23.37
N ILE A 100 8.07 11.80 -23.73
CA ILE A 100 8.54 11.45 -25.10
C ILE A 100 8.26 9.98 -25.46
N LEU A 101 8.07 9.10 -24.47
CA LEU A 101 7.97 7.66 -24.70
C LEU A 101 6.66 7.26 -25.42
N PRO A 102 6.68 6.22 -26.29
CA PRO A 102 5.46 5.67 -26.88
C PRO A 102 4.50 5.16 -25.80
N VAL A 103 3.20 5.17 -26.12
CA VAL A 103 2.11 4.88 -25.16
C VAL A 103 2.26 3.49 -24.54
N GLU A 104 2.67 2.49 -25.32
CA GLU A 104 2.86 1.10 -24.87
C GLU A 104 3.84 0.97 -23.69
N ILE A 105 4.96 1.71 -23.73
CA ILE A 105 5.96 1.71 -22.65
C ILE A 105 5.41 2.41 -21.41
N ARG A 106 4.64 3.49 -21.58
CA ARG A 106 3.95 4.18 -20.49
C ARG A 106 2.87 3.30 -19.86
N ASP A 107 2.13 2.51 -20.64
CA ASP A 107 1.15 1.55 -20.11
C ASP A 107 1.80 0.35 -19.41
N TRP A 108 2.91 -0.16 -19.93
CA TRP A 108 3.72 -1.15 -19.23
C TRP A 108 4.25 -0.60 -17.89
N GLN A 109 4.78 0.63 -17.89
CA GLN A 109 5.24 1.33 -16.69
C GLN A 109 4.08 1.47 -15.68
N ASN A 110 2.91 1.93 -16.12
CA ASN A 110 1.71 2.11 -15.29
C ASN A 110 1.26 0.77 -14.67
N LYS A 111 1.26 -0.31 -15.45
CA LYS A 111 0.96 -1.68 -14.97
C LYS A 111 1.98 -2.11 -13.90
N LYS A 112 3.29 -1.93 -14.11
CA LYS A 112 4.33 -2.29 -13.13
C LYS A 112 4.34 -1.38 -11.88
N TRP A 113 3.98 -0.11 -12.01
CA TRP A 113 3.89 0.85 -10.90
C TRP A 113 2.77 0.48 -9.92
N LYS A 114 1.59 0.12 -10.44
CA LYS A 114 0.44 -0.36 -9.65
C LYS A 114 0.74 -1.64 -8.84
N MET A 115 1.67 -2.48 -9.31
CA MET A 115 2.10 -3.72 -8.63
C MET A 115 3.04 -3.50 -7.44
N ILE A 116 3.64 -2.31 -7.26
CA ILE A 116 4.68 -2.08 -6.25
C ILE A 116 4.07 -1.68 -4.89
N PRO A 117 4.47 -2.29 -3.77
CA PRO A 117 3.92 -1.99 -2.45
C PRO A 117 4.16 -0.53 -2.05
N ARG A 118 3.11 0.14 -1.55
CA ARG A 118 3.13 1.58 -1.18
C ARG A 118 4.23 1.97 -0.19
N ASP A 119 4.61 1.07 0.71
CA ASP A 119 5.66 1.29 1.72
C ASP A 119 7.10 1.19 1.16
N SER A 120 7.28 0.93 -0.14
CA SER A 120 8.56 1.09 -0.85
C SER A 120 8.94 2.54 -1.18
N ASN A 121 8.06 3.52 -0.89
CA ASN A 121 8.35 4.92 -1.16
C ASN A 121 9.21 5.55 -0.05
N HIS A 122 10.39 6.05 -0.40
CA HIS A 122 11.33 6.73 0.51
C HIS A 122 10.71 7.91 1.27
N THR A 123 9.76 8.65 0.66
CA THR A 123 9.04 9.77 1.31
C THR A 123 8.24 9.34 2.55
N ARG A 124 8.01 8.03 2.76
CA ARG A 124 7.26 7.48 3.91
C ARG A 124 8.15 7.07 5.09
N LEU A 125 9.46 7.24 4.97
CA LEU A 125 10.41 6.98 6.05
C LEU A 125 10.42 8.16 7.03
N THR A 126 10.39 7.87 8.33
CA THR A 126 10.46 8.92 9.36
C THR A 126 11.83 8.94 10.04
N ARG A 127 12.44 10.12 10.18
CA ARG A 127 13.65 10.31 11.00
C ARG A 127 13.26 10.18 12.48
N ARG A 128 13.48 9.00 13.06
CA ARG A 128 13.16 8.67 14.45
C ARG A 128 14.41 8.63 15.31
N CYS A 129 14.27 9.02 16.58
CA CYS A 129 15.30 8.76 17.58
C CYS A 129 15.53 7.24 17.70
N ALA A 130 16.79 6.81 17.66
CA ALA A 130 17.15 5.40 17.82
C ALA A 130 16.70 4.80 19.17
N ILE A 131 16.67 5.60 20.24
CA ILE A 131 16.38 5.17 21.62
C ILE A 131 14.88 5.27 21.92
N THR A 132 14.30 6.48 21.88
CA THR A 132 12.88 6.72 22.26
C THR A 132 11.88 6.65 21.10
N SER A 133 12.31 6.30 19.88
CA SER A 133 11.48 6.30 18.65
C SER A 133 10.85 7.65 18.24
N ARG A 134 11.08 8.72 19.00
CA ARG A 134 10.45 10.05 18.86
C ARG A 134 10.57 10.57 17.41
N PRO A 135 9.48 11.01 16.76
CA PRO A 135 9.46 11.30 15.32
C PRO A 135 9.77 12.76 14.94
N ARG A 136 10.04 13.65 15.90
CA ARG A 136 10.28 15.09 15.68
C ARG A 136 11.39 15.61 16.61
N ALA A 137 12.08 16.66 16.16
CA ALA A 137 13.27 17.25 16.81
C ALA A 137 14.27 16.17 17.25
N THR A 138 14.71 15.39 16.26
CA THR A 138 15.86 14.50 16.29
C THR A 138 17.05 15.24 15.71
N VAL A 139 18.18 15.25 16.41
CA VAL A 139 19.43 15.84 15.92
C VAL A 139 20.04 14.83 14.95
N GLU A 140 20.18 15.21 13.67
CA GLU A 140 20.42 14.23 12.60
C GLU A 140 21.75 13.47 12.69
N PRO A 141 22.92 14.10 12.97
CA PRO A 141 24.20 13.39 13.05
C PRO A 141 24.19 12.25 14.08
N TRP A 142 23.69 12.51 15.29
CA TRP A 142 23.59 11.50 16.35
C TRP A 142 22.35 10.61 16.26
N ARG A 143 21.37 10.95 15.39
CA ARG A 143 20.09 10.22 15.22
C ARG A 143 19.29 10.04 16.52
N ILE A 144 19.43 11.00 17.44
CA ILE A 144 18.88 10.98 18.80
C ILE A 144 17.93 12.18 19.01
N SER A 145 16.92 12.05 19.88
CA SER A 145 15.98 13.14 20.19
C SER A 145 16.63 14.24 21.04
N ARG A 146 16.24 15.51 20.86
CA ARG A 146 16.82 16.67 21.56
C ARG A 146 16.97 16.52 23.08
N PHE A 147 16.05 15.80 23.75
CA PHE A 147 16.07 15.62 25.20
C PHE A 147 17.21 14.70 25.65
N ILE A 148 17.40 13.57 24.97
CA ILE A 148 18.51 12.64 25.23
C ILE A 148 19.83 13.24 24.74
N PHE A 149 19.82 13.99 23.62
CA PHE A 149 21.02 14.71 23.19
C PHE A 149 21.49 15.69 24.27
N ARG A 150 20.56 16.46 24.87
CA ARG A 150 20.87 17.33 26.02
C ARG A 150 21.33 16.54 27.24
N ASP A 151 20.66 15.45 27.61
CA ASP A 151 21.06 14.60 28.74
C ASP A 151 22.48 14.02 28.57
N LEU A 152 22.83 13.56 27.37
CA LEU A 152 24.17 13.06 27.08
C LEU A 152 25.21 14.19 27.04
N ALA A 153 24.85 15.40 26.58
CA ALA A 153 25.73 16.57 26.57
C ALA A 153 25.99 17.12 27.98
N ASP A 154 24.94 17.30 28.79
CA ASP A 154 25.04 17.85 30.15
C ASP A 154 25.82 16.92 31.11
N HIS A 155 25.85 15.61 30.82
CA HIS A 155 26.68 14.62 31.54
C HIS A 155 28.03 14.33 30.85
N SER A 156 28.46 15.14 29.87
CA SER A 156 29.74 14.98 29.14
C SER A 156 29.94 13.62 28.45
N LYS A 157 28.85 12.90 28.12
CA LYS A 157 28.84 11.60 27.43
C LYS A 157 28.98 11.74 25.90
N LEU A 158 29.16 12.96 25.38
CA LEU A 158 29.39 13.26 23.97
C LEU A 158 30.72 14.00 23.79
N SER A 159 31.63 13.42 23.00
CA SER A 159 32.93 14.01 22.70
C SER A 159 32.78 15.36 21.98
N GLY A 160 33.47 16.40 22.49
CA GLY A 160 33.52 17.73 21.87
C GLY A 160 32.22 18.55 21.96
N VAL A 161 31.17 18.07 22.63
CA VAL A 161 29.94 18.84 22.81
C VAL A 161 30.04 19.68 24.08
N GLN A 162 30.18 20.99 23.92
CA GLN A 162 30.16 21.98 24.99
C GLN A 162 28.94 22.90 24.84
N ARG A 163 28.58 23.63 25.89
CA ARG A 163 27.61 24.73 25.79
C ARG A 163 28.27 25.90 25.07
N ALA A 164 27.51 26.61 24.23
CA ALA A 164 28.01 27.81 23.58
C ALA A 164 28.28 28.90 24.64
N ILE A 165 29.43 29.55 24.53
CA ILE A 165 29.88 30.70 25.32
C ILE A 165 30.28 31.76 24.30
N TRP A 166 29.87 33.01 24.55
CA TRP A 166 30.11 34.19 23.70
C TRP A 166 30.17 35.44 24.59
#